data_AF-A0A1X6N1H6-F1
#
_entry.id   AF-A0A1X6N1H6-F1
#
_cell.length_a   1.000
_cell.length_b   1.000
_cell.length_c   1.000
_cell.angle_alpha   90.00
_cell.angle_beta   90.00
_cell.angle_gamma   90.00
#
_symmetry.space_group_name_H-M   'P 1'
#
loop_
_entity.id
_entity.type
_entity.pdbx_description
1 polymer ?
#
loop_
_entity_poly.entity_id
_entity_poly.type
_entity_poly.pdbx_seq_one_letter_code
_entity_poly.pdbx_strand_id
1 'polypeptide(L)'
;MSEQPSSSQPATSEAAHSQHSQSANPFELMAAAMSGELPLPSRSKRSSKKRCHTNEDGNSHQYNEQEDANEDSPVGRQVKTFTQLLIVEDKLSQVIVTQRTWEPSKDLNDNIYNISWSVIYSSKLPAYKGNIPTTYVLNIVRLRGYDLPPNIEQNPAAWKKVVKCTRTCLTDVRSNSKKKFKLSIAAKDSKDQWTIYKLTKELIGKKKDVKISVPLCARVALMRAVYVINSSGTFWNNVDKELESLRASARNDPARLVKGFQYLLQLDHQTYGVDDNMMDSVDEDVGEWQQSVDDIVGGLITHDGPLPFSDVEENDNDKENSSDELDD
;
A
#
# COMPACT_ATOMS: atom_id res chain seq x y z
N MET A 1 39.33 -5.38 -72.93
CA MET A 1 39.88 -6.73 -73.11
C MET A 1 41.23 -6.77 -72.43
N SER A 2 41.42 -7.78 -71.58
CA SER A 2 42.70 -8.30 -71.05
C SER A 2 43.55 -7.40 -70.17
N GLU A 3 44.16 -7.85 -69.08
CA GLU A 3 44.04 -9.04 -68.23
C GLU A 3 44.90 -8.71 -66.98
N GLN A 4 44.44 -9.12 -65.81
CA GLN A 4 45.23 -9.03 -64.57
C GLN A 4 46.39 -10.02 -64.60
N PRO A 5 47.38 -9.82 -63.72
CA PRO A 5 47.76 -10.96 -62.89
C PRO A 5 48.05 -10.59 -61.42
N SER A 6 48.01 -11.66 -60.61
CA SER A 6 48.81 -11.88 -59.40
C SER A 6 48.33 -11.22 -58.11
N SER A 7 47.87 -12.01 -57.15
CA SER A 7 48.78 -12.76 -56.26
C SER A 7 47.99 -13.41 -55.14
N SER A 8 48.25 -14.70 -54.96
CA SER A 8 47.70 -15.57 -53.93
C SER A 8 48.44 -15.45 -52.59
N GLN A 9 47.79 -16.01 -51.55
CA GLN A 9 48.27 -16.48 -50.24
C GLN A 9 48.07 -15.54 -49.02
N PRO A 10 48.07 -16.08 -47.79
CA PRO A 10 47.29 -17.21 -47.28
C PRO A 10 46.61 -16.90 -45.93
N ALA A 11 45.81 -17.85 -45.45
CA ALA A 11 45.10 -17.83 -44.18
C ALA A 11 46.00 -17.71 -42.94
N THR A 12 45.57 -16.91 -41.97
CA THR A 12 45.91 -17.05 -40.54
C THR A 12 44.64 -17.03 -39.72
N SER A 13 44.39 -18.17 -39.07
CA SER A 13 43.45 -18.38 -37.98
C SER A 13 43.98 -17.73 -36.69
N GLU A 14 43.17 -16.91 -36.04
CA GLU A 14 43.32 -16.49 -34.63
C GLU A 14 41.88 -16.26 -34.12
N ALA A 15 41.27 -17.20 -33.41
CA ALA A 15 41.48 -17.49 -31.99
C ALA A 15 41.23 -16.27 -31.08
N ALA A 16 40.04 -16.27 -30.48
CA ALA A 16 39.71 -15.73 -29.16
C ALA A 16 39.97 -14.25 -28.87
N HIS A 17 38.90 -13.48 -28.70
CA HIS A 17 38.61 -12.80 -27.43
C HIS A 17 37.16 -12.28 -27.43
N SER A 18 36.27 -13.08 -26.85
CA SER A 18 34.94 -12.63 -26.45
C SER A 18 35.11 -11.71 -25.25
N GLN A 19 35.16 -10.40 -25.50
CA GLN A 19 35.06 -9.40 -24.43
C GLN A 19 33.60 -9.35 -23.98
N HIS A 20 33.29 -10.19 -23.00
CA HIS A 20 32.11 -10.06 -22.17
C HIS A 20 32.22 -8.73 -21.42
N SER A 21 31.63 -7.69 -21.98
CA SER A 21 31.51 -6.38 -21.34
C SER A 21 30.59 -6.53 -20.15
N GLN A 22 31.17 -6.69 -18.97
CA GLN A 22 30.47 -6.53 -17.71
C GLN A 22 30.02 -5.07 -17.65
N SER A 23 28.74 -4.81 -17.98
CA SER A 23 28.16 -3.50 -17.77
C SER A 23 28.15 -3.25 -16.26
N ALA A 24 29.01 -2.34 -15.82
CA ALA A 24 29.07 -1.93 -14.43
C ALA A 24 27.67 -1.51 -13.98
N ASN A 25 27.15 -2.23 -12.99
CA ASN A 25 25.84 -1.98 -12.41
C ASN A 25 25.93 -0.62 -11.68
N PRO A 26 25.16 0.41 -12.06
CA PRO A 26 25.36 1.80 -11.58
C PRO A 26 25.12 1.98 -10.07
N PHE A 27 24.69 0.93 -9.36
CA PHE A 27 24.40 0.93 -7.92
C PHE A 27 25.38 0.07 -7.07
N GLU A 28 26.39 -0.57 -7.68
CA GLU A 28 27.21 -1.62 -7.05
C GLU A 28 28.42 -1.13 -6.21
N LEU A 29 28.34 0.09 -5.68
CA LEU A 29 29.37 0.69 -4.79
C LEU A 29 28.93 0.74 -3.31
N MET A 30 27.79 0.13 -2.95
CA MET A 30 27.24 0.21 -1.59
C MET A 30 26.70 -1.13 -1.04
N ALA A 31 27.45 -1.69 -0.10
CA ALA A 31 26.98 -2.48 1.04
C ALA A 31 26.59 -3.96 0.80
N ALA A 32 27.52 -4.86 1.11
CA ALA A 32 27.26 -6.27 1.39
C ALA A 32 27.78 -6.62 2.80
N ALA A 33 26.87 -6.94 3.73
CA ALA A 33 27.14 -7.78 4.91
C ALA A 33 25.83 -8.13 5.66
N MET A 34 25.82 -9.34 6.24
CA MET A 34 24.97 -9.87 7.34
C MET A 34 23.74 -10.70 6.89
N SER A 35 23.83 -12.04 6.93
CA SER A 35 23.48 -12.95 8.07
C SER A 35 21.97 -13.21 8.12
N GLY A 36 21.41 -14.40 8.36
CA GLY A 36 21.87 -15.67 8.90
C GLY A 36 20.61 -16.39 9.43
N GLU A 37 20.49 -17.67 9.10
CA GLU A 37 19.44 -18.68 9.33
C GLU A 37 19.01 -18.88 10.82
N LEU A 38 17.76 -19.22 11.24
CA LEU A 38 17.10 -20.56 11.37
C LEU A 38 15.78 -20.44 12.24
N PRO A 39 14.96 -21.50 12.48
CA PRO A 39 13.47 -21.45 12.59
C PRO A 39 12.86 -22.02 13.91
N LEU A 40 11.52 -22.25 13.88
CA LEU A 40 10.62 -23.15 14.69
C LEU A 40 9.54 -22.42 15.56
N PRO A 41 8.54 -23.10 16.19
CA PRO A 41 7.41 -23.84 15.60
C PRO A 41 6.00 -23.64 16.28
N SER A 42 4.92 -24.09 15.60
CA SER A 42 3.76 -24.93 16.06
C SER A 42 2.62 -24.47 17.04
N ARG A 43 1.38 -24.73 16.56
CA ARG A 43 0.10 -25.23 17.20
C ARG A 43 -0.72 -24.38 18.20
N SER A 44 -2.05 -24.28 17.96
CA SER A 44 -3.10 -25.16 18.54
C SER A 44 -4.54 -24.63 18.32
N LYS A 45 -5.53 -25.55 18.34
CA LYS A 45 -6.97 -25.39 18.05
C LYS A 45 -7.82 -25.33 19.33
N ARG A 46 -8.95 -24.60 19.33
CA ARG A 46 -10.16 -24.83 20.19
C ARG A 46 -11.41 -24.30 19.45
N SER A 47 -12.39 -25.13 19.08
CA SER A 47 -13.54 -25.67 19.86
C SER A 47 -14.67 -24.65 20.08
N SER A 48 -15.80 -24.89 19.41
CA SER A 48 -17.00 -24.04 19.37
C SER A 48 -18.11 -24.63 20.24
N LYS A 49 -18.83 -23.77 20.99
CA LYS A 49 -19.93 -24.14 21.88
C LYS A 49 -21.24 -23.49 21.39
N LYS A 50 -22.29 -24.30 21.19
CA LYS A 50 -23.65 -23.87 20.81
C LYS A 50 -24.42 -23.35 22.02
N ARG A 51 -25.25 -22.31 21.83
CA ARG A 51 -26.25 -21.82 22.80
C ARG A 51 -27.60 -21.64 22.09
N CYS A 52 -28.67 -22.08 22.74
CA CYS A 52 -30.06 -21.92 22.34
C CYS A 52 -30.64 -20.63 22.96
N HIS A 53 -31.51 -19.93 22.22
CA HIS A 53 -32.28 -18.78 22.69
C HIS A 53 -33.78 -19.11 22.71
N THR A 54 -34.46 -18.67 23.76
CA THR A 54 -35.92 -18.56 23.87
C THR A 54 -36.25 -17.07 24.02
N ASN A 55 -37.14 -16.56 23.15
CA ASN A 55 -37.64 -15.18 23.19
C ASN A 55 -38.96 -15.16 23.95
N GLU A 56 -39.10 -14.26 24.93
CA GLU A 56 -40.36 -13.87 25.56
C GLU A 56 -40.62 -12.38 25.28
N ASP A 57 -41.82 -12.09 24.78
CA ASP A 57 -42.28 -10.76 24.39
C ASP A 57 -42.78 -9.98 25.63
N GLY A 58 -42.04 -8.96 26.06
CA GLY A 58 -42.40 -8.11 27.20
C GLY A 58 -42.72 -6.67 26.79
N ASN A 59 -44.00 -6.32 26.68
CA ASN A 59 -44.40 -4.90 26.56
C ASN A 59 -45.76 -4.53 27.22
N SER A 60 -46.35 -5.38 28.07
CA SER A 60 -47.64 -5.10 28.72
C SER A 60 -47.55 -4.64 30.19
N HIS A 61 -46.34 -4.54 30.78
CA HIS A 61 -46.18 -4.38 32.24
C HIS A 61 -45.95 -2.94 32.75
N GLN A 62 -45.79 -1.93 31.89
CA GLN A 62 -45.27 -0.62 32.33
C GLN A 62 -46.26 0.28 33.10
N TYR A 63 -47.57 0.08 32.98
CA TYR A 63 -48.54 1.05 33.51
C TYR A 63 -48.98 0.82 34.97
N ASN A 64 -48.85 -0.40 35.52
CA ASN A 64 -49.29 -0.68 36.90
C ASN A 64 -48.24 -0.38 37.98
N GLU A 65 -46.97 -0.12 37.62
CA GLU A 65 -45.88 0.07 38.59
C GLU A 65 -45.80 1.49 39.20
N GLN A 66 -46.52 2.47 38.65
CA GLN A 66 -46.42 3.87 39.08
C GLN A 66 -47.30 4.21 40.29
N GLU A 67 -48.43 3.52 40.49
CA GLU A 67 -49.32 3.78 41.65
C GLU A 67 -48.77 3.18 42.95
N ASP A 68 -48.13 2.01 42.91
CA ASP A 68 -47.50 1.37 44.08
C ASP A 68 -46.28 2.15 44.63
N ALA A 69 -45.62 2.96 43.79
CA ALA A 69 -44.37 3.63 44.18
C ALA A 69 -44.54 4.75 45.23
N ASN A 70 -45.77 5.26 45.40
CA ASN A 70 -46.06 6.30 46.39
C ASN A 70 -46.23 5.74 47.82
N GLU A 71 -46.51 4.45 47.97
CA GLU A 71 -46.67 3.79 49.29
C GLU A 71 -45.34 3.25 49.84
N ASP A 72 -44.30 3.13 49.01
CA ASP A 72 -43.01 2.59 49.41
C ASP A 72 -42.26 3.47 50.43
N SER A 73 -41.63 2.81 51.40
CA SER A 73 -40.71 3.46 52.33
C SER A 73 -39.53 4.11 51.58
N PRO A 74 -38.90 5.17 52.13
CA PRO A 74 -37.71 5.78 51.52
C PRO A 74 -36.60 4.77 51.19
N VAL A 75 -36.43 3.75 52.03
CA VAL A 75 -35.47 2.65 51.82
C VAL A 75 -35.94 1.72 50.70
N GLY A 76 -37.24 1.42 50.65
CA GLY A 76 -37.84 0.62 49.57
C GLY A 76 -37.62 1.26 48.20
N ARG A 77 -37.82 2.58 48.09
CA ARG A 77 -37.54 3.33 46.87
C ARG A 77 -36.07 3.24 46.45
N GLN A 78 -35.13 3.40 47.39
CA GLN A 78 -33.69 3.27 47.09
C GLN A 78 -33.33 1.88 46.56
N VAL A 79 -33.86 0.83 47.18
CA VAL A 79 -33.65 -0.56 46.74
C VAL A 79 -34.24 -0.79 45.34
N LYS A 80 -35.42 -0.25 45.05
CA LYS A 80 -36.07 -0.36 43.74
C LYS A 80 -35.24 0.34 42.67
N THR A 81 -34.76 1.57 42.91
CA THR A 81 -33.89 2.30 41.98
C THR A 81 -32.59 1.57 41.73
N PHE A 82 -31.94 1.02 42.76
CA PHE A 82 -30.71 0.26 42.61
C PHE A 82 -30.93 -1.01 41.79
N THR A 83 -32.01 -1.75 42.05
CA THR A 83 -32.40 -2.94 41.27
C THR A 83 -32.64 -2.59 39.80
N GLN A 84 -33.34 -1.49 39.51
CA GLN A 84 -33.55 -1.03 38.13
C GLN A 84 -32.23 -0.67 37.45
N LEU A 85 -31.29 -0.03 38.16
CA LEU A 85 -29.98 0.31 37.63
C LEU A 85 -29.17 -0.94 37.27
N LEU A 86 -29.21 -1.98 38.09
CA LEU A 86 -28.60 -3.29 37.79
C LEU A 86 -29.26 -3.97 36.58
N ILE A 87 -30.58 -3.90 36.44
CA ILE A 87 -31.30 -4.45 35.27
C ILE A 87 -30.89 -3.69 34.00
N VAL A 88 -30.75 -2.37 34.07
CA VAL A 88 -30.28 -1.55 32.94
C VAL A 88 -28.84 -1.92 32.57
N GLU A 89 -27.96 -2.11 33.56
CA GLU A 89 -26.57 -2.54 33.34
C GLU A 89 -26.47 -3.92 32.69
N ASP A 90 -27.29 -4.89 33.14
CA ASP A 90 -27.35 -6.23 32.54
C ASP A 90 -27.90 -6.19 31.11
N LYS A 91 -29.00 -5.47 30.88
CA LYS A 91 -29.56 -5.27 29.53
C LYS A 91 -28.56 -4.59 28.61
N LEU A 92 -27.84 -3.58 29.09
CA LEU A 92 -26.79 -2.91 28.32
C LEU A 92 -25.66 -3.88 27.98
N SER A 93 -25.23 -4.70 28.93
CA SER A 93 -24.22 -5.76 28.72
C SER A 93 -24.69 -6.78 27.67
N GLN A 94 -25.96 -7.20 27.71
CA GLN A 94 -26.53 -8.10 26.70
C GLN A 94 -26.61 -7.45 25.32
N VAL A 95 -26.98 -6.17 25.23
CA VAL A 95 -26.98 -5.41 23.97
C VAL A 95 -25.57 -5.31 23.41
N ILE A 96 -24.55 -5.05 24.25
CA ILE A 96 -23.15 -5.01 23.82
C ILE A 96 -22.70 -6.38 23.28
N VAL A 97 -23.10 -7.49 23.91
CA VAL A 97 -22.75 -8.85 23.47
C VAL A 97 -23.47 -9.26 22.19
N THR A 98 -24.72 -8.83 22.01
CA THR A 98 -25.57 -9.18 20.85
C THR A 98 -25.42 -8.24 19.66
N GLN A 99 -24.73 -7.10 19.83
CA GLN A 99 -24.43 -6.19 18.73
C GLN A 99 -23.70 -6.93 17.61
N ARG A 100 -24.26 -6.83 16.41
CA ARG A 100 -23.69 -7.42 15.20
C ARG A 100 -22.27 -6.88 15.03
N THR A 101 -21.30 -7.79 14.93
CA THR A 101 -19.91 -7.41 14.64
C THR A 101 -19.91 -6.57 13.37
N TRP A 102 -19.49 -5.32 13.49
CA TRP A 102 -19.40 -4.41 12.36
C TRP A 102 -18.43 -4.97 11.31
N GLU A 103 -18.78 -4.88 10.03
CA GLU A 103 -17.93 -5.24 8.90
C GLU A 103 -17.80 -4.02 7.97
N PRO A 104 -16.61 -3.80 7.37
CA PRO A 104 -16.43 -2.75 6.36
C PRO A 104 -17.43 -2.91 5.21
N SER A 105 -18.08 -1.81 4.82
CA SER A 105 -18.93 -1.80 3.63
C SER A 105 -18.10 -2.05 2.37
N LYS A 106 -18.74 -2.54 1.30
CA LYS A 106 -18.07 -2.70 0.00
C LYS A 106 -17.54 -1.35 -0.50
N ASP A 107 -18.34 -0.30 -0.36
CA ASP A 107 -17.99 1.05 -0.80
C ASP A 107 -16.80 1.62 -0.01
N LEU A 108 -16.72 1.34 1.30
CA LEU A 108 -15.54 1.66 2.10
C LEU A 108 -14.29 0.93 1.58
N ASN A 109 -14.39 -0.36 1.24
CA ASN A 109 -13.26 -1.11 0.69
C ASN A 109 -12.80 -0.53 -0.65
N ASP A 110 -13.72 -0.19 -1.55
CA ASP A 110 -13.41 0.41 -2.85
C ASP A 110 -12.75 1.79 -2.68
N ASN A 111 -13.22 2.60 -1.73
CA ASN A 111 -12.62 3.88 -1.38
C ASN A 111 -11.22 3.71 -0.78
N ILE A 112 -11.02 2.80 0.17
CA ILE A 112 -9.70 2.47 0.75
C ILE A 112 -8.74 2.03 -0.36
N TYR A 113 -9.20 1.22 -1.31
CA TYR A 113 -8.39 0.77 -2.44
C TYR A 113 -7.96 1.95 -3.33
N ASN A 114 -8.87 2.86 -3.68
CA ASN A 114 -8.56 4.05 -4.48
C ASN A 114 -7.59 5.01 -3.76
N ILE A 115 -7.77 5.20 -2.45
CA ILE A 115 -6.84 5.98 -1.61
C ILE A 115 -5.48 5.29 -1.56
N SER A 116 -5.44 3.97 -1.42
CA SER A 116 -4.19 3.18 -1.39
C SER A 116 -3.38 3.37 -2.68
N TRP A 117 -4.04 3.39 -3.84
CA TRP A 117 -3.39 3.78 -5.10
C TRP A 117 -2.82 5.20 -5.04
N SER A 118 -3.63 6.17 -4.62
CA SER A 118 -3.22 7.58 -4.58
C SER A 118 -2.03 7.82 -3.63
N VAL A 119 -2.00 7.11 -2.49
CA VAL A 119 -0.90 7.18 -1.51
C VAL A 119 0.36 6.51 -2.03
N ILE A 120 0.27 5.30 -2.59
CA ILE A 120 1.43 4.62 -3.17
C ILE A 120 2.04 5.46 -4.28
N TYR A 121 1.23 6.10 -5.13
CA TYR A 121 1.75 6.93 -6.22
C TYR A 121 1.98 8.39 -5.83
N SER A 122 1.96 8.73 -4.53
CA SER A 122 2.33 10.06 -4.08
C SER A 122 3.83 10.32 -4.31
N SER A 123 4.13 11.49 -4.88
CA SER A 123 5.50 11.95 -5.11
C SER A 123 6.25 12.24 -3.81
N LYS A 124 5.53 12.45 -2.72
CA LYS A 124 6.05 12.82 -1.39
C LYS A 124 6.16 11.63 -0.44
N LEU A 125 5.78 10.42 -0.85
CA LEU A 125 5.78 9.25 0.02
C LEU A 125 7.20 8.91 0.50
N PRO A 126 7.43 8.76 1.83
CA PRO A 126 8.76 8.51 2.37
C PRO A 126 9.22 7.06 2.21
N ALA A 127 8.29 6.09 2.31
CA ALA A 127 8.53 4.66 2.14
C ALA A 127 7.27 3.98 1.61
N TYR A 128 7.44 2.92 0.83
CA TYR A 128 6.40 2.12 0.19
C TYR A 128 6.00 0.89 0.99
N LYS A 129 6.84 0.45 1.93
CA LYS A 129 6.54 -0.63 2.87
C LYS A 129 6.35 -0.11 4.30
N GLY A 130 5.76 -0.95 5.13
CA GLY A 130 5.62 -0.77 6.57
C GLY A 130 4.35 -0.02 6.97
N ASN A 131 4.36 0.48 8.20
CA ASN A 131 3.25 1.27 8.73
C ASN A 131 3.10 2.67 8.10
N ILE A 132 4.08 3.18 7.36
CA ILE A 132 4.06 4.54 6.79
C ILE A 132 2.89 4.72 5.78
N PRO A 133 2.77 3.95 4.68
CA PRO A 133 1.62 4.05 3.79
C PRO A 133 0.29 3.79 4.49
N THR A 134 0.26 2.81 5.39
CA THR A 134 -0.93 2.45 6.18
C THR A 134 -1.42 3.65 6.98
N THR A 135 -0.51 4.38 7.63
CA THR A 135 -0.82 5.58 8.42
C THR A 135 -1.44 6.67 7.55
N TYR A 136 -0.87 6.94 6.38
CA TYR A 136 -1.41 7.96 5.48
C TYR A 136 -2.80 7.59 4.94
N VAL A 137 -3.02 6.34 4.52
CA VAL A 137 -4.34 5.89 4.06
C VAL A 137 -5.37 6.03 5.18
N LEU A 138 -5.05 5.58 6.40
CA LEU A 138 -5.97 5.69 7.54
C LEU A 138 -6.29 7.15 7.89
N ASN A 139 -5.30 8.05 7.83
CA ASN A 139 -5.51 9.48 8.05
C ASN A 139 -6.47 10.08 7.01
N ILE A 140 -6.32 9.72 5.73
CA ILE A 140 -7.21 10.19 4.66
C ILE A 140 -8.62 9.63 4.85
N VAL A 141 -8.75 8.35 5.19
CA VAL A 141 -10.05 7.70 5.43
C VAL A 141 -10.78 8.37 6.61
N ARG A 142 -10.05 8.71 7.69
CA ARG A 142 -10.59 9.45 8.84
C ARG A 142 -11.06 10.84 8.45
N LEU A 143 -10.21 11.60 7.76
CA LEU A 143 -10.49 12.97 7.35
C LEU A 143 -11.73 13.06 6.46
N ARG A 144 -11.91 12.08 5.56
CA ARG A 144 -13.03 12.06 4.61
C ARG A 144 -14.29 11.40 5.16
N GLY A 145 -14.18 10.61 6.24
CA GLY A 145 -15.33 10.01 6.93
C GLY A 145 -16.15 9.02 6.09
N TYR A 146 -15.55 8.38 5.08
CA TYR A 146 -16.25 7.47 4.16
C TYR A 146 -16.90 6.30 4.92
N ASP A 147 -18.22 6.27 5.04
CA ASP A 147 -19.03 5.19 5.64
C ASP A 147 -18.54 4.68 7.02
N LEU A 148 -17.73 5.45 7.73
CA LEU A 148 -17.23 5.08 9.03
C LEU A 148 -18.31 5.40 10.07
N PRO A 149 -18.72 4.42 10.91
CA PRO A 149 -19.58 4.70 12.04
C PRO A 149 -18.94 5.75 12.97
N PRO A 150 -19.74 6.64 13.56
CA PRO A 150 -19.22 7.57 14.55
C PRO A 150 -18.56 6.78 15.70
N ASN A 151 -17.41 7.27 16.17
CA ASN A 151 -16.62 6.65 17.25
C ASN A 151 -16.08 5.24 16.94
N ILE A 152 -15.99 4.81 15.68
CA ILE A 152 -15.41 3.50 15.33
C ILE A 152 -13.99 3.31 15.88
N GLU A 153 -13.22 4.40 16.03
CA GLU A 153 -11.87 4.37 16.60
C GLU A 153 -11.85 3.94 18.08
N GLN A 154 -12.93 4.21 18.82
CA GLN A 154 -13.09 3.77 20.21
C GLN A 154 -13.41 2.27 20.30
N ASN A 155 -13.76 1.63 19.19
CA ASN A 155 -13.99 0.19 19.10
C ASN A 155 -12.74 -0.49 18.47
N PRO A 156 -11.83 -1.07 19.28
CA PRO A 156 -10.58 -1.63 18.78
C PRO A 156 -10.80 -2.80 17.82
N ALA A 157 -11.90 -3.56 18.00
CA ALA A 157 -12.21 -4.70 17.14
C ALA A 157 -12.65 -4.26 15.74
N ALA A 158 -13.51 -3.24 15.65
CA ALA A 158 -13.94 -2.67 14.38
C ALA A 158 -12.79 -1.93 13.69
N TRP A 159 -12.02 -1.13 14.43
CA TRP A 159 -10.86 -0.41 13.86
C TRP A 159 -9.79 -1.36 13.32
N LYS A 160 -9.49 -2.47 14.01
CA LYS A 160 -8.59 -3.51 13.51
C LYS A 160 -9.01 -4.07 12.13
N LYS A 161 -10.32 -4.12 11.83
CA LYS A 161 -10.81 -4.54 10.50
C LYS A 161 -10.50 -3.51 9.43
N VAL A 162 -10.66 -2.21 9.71
CA VAL A 162 -10.30 -1.12 8.80
C VAL A 162 -8.80 -1.12 8.51
N VAL A 163 -7.97 -1.26 9.56
CA VAL A 163 -6.50 -1.38 9.43
C VAL A 163 -6.12 -2.59 8.58
N LYS A 164 -6.74 -3.76 8.84
CA LYS A 164 -6.50 -4.98 8.06
C LYS A 164 -6.87 -4.78 6.59
N CYS A 165 -8.06 -4.23 6.31
CA CYS A 165 -8.50 -3.91 4.95
C CYS A 165 -7.50 -3.00 4.24
N THR A 166 -7.07 -1.93 4.91
CA THR A 166 -6.06 -0.98 4.38
C THR A 166 -4.76 -1.67 4.00
N ARG A 167 -4.22 -2.51 4.89
CA ARG A 167 -3.00 -3.29 4.63
C ARG A 167 -3.17 -4.23 3.43
N THR A 168 -4.30 -4.95 3.36
CA THR A 168 -4.62 -5.82 2.21
C THR A 168 -4.66 -5.03 0.91
N CYS A 169 -5.36 -3.89 0.86
CA CYS A 169 -5.42 -3.03 -0.32
C CYS A 169 -4.03 -2.52 -0.75
N LEU A 170 -3.17 -2.12 0.20
CA LEU A 170 -1.80 -1.69 -0.10
C LEU A 170 -0.95 -2.84 -0.67
N THR A 171 -1.09 -4.06 -0.14
CA THR A 171 -0.43 -5.26 -0.69
C THR A 171 -0.93 -5.59 -2.10
N ASP A 172 -2.22 -5.44 -2.36
CA ASP A 172 -2.80 -5.67 -3.69
C ASP A 172 -2.29 -4.63 -4.71
N VAL A 173 -2.26 -3.34 -4.34
CA VAL A 173 -1.70 -2.26 -5.17
C VAL A 173 -0.25 -2.56 -5.54
N ARG A 174 0.56 -2.93 -4.54
CA ARG A 174 1.97 -3.28 -4.73
C ARG A 174 2.15 -4.49 -5.65
N SER A 175 1.39 -5.56 -5.42
CA SER A 175 1.42 -6.76 -6.27
C SER A 175 1.02 -6.46 -7.72
N ASN A 176 -0.02 -5.65 -7.91
CA ASN A 176 -0.45 -5.21 -9.24
C ASN A 176 0.60 -4.34 -9.95
N SER A 177 1.32 -3.51 -9.20
CA SER A 177 2.39 -2.67 -9.72
C SER A 177 3.55 -3.52 -10.25
N LYS A 178 3.99 -4.54 -9.48
CA LYS A 178 5.02 -5.51 -9.92
C LYS A 178 4.64 -6.22 -11.22
N LYS A 179 3.38 -6.65 -11.37
CA LYS A 179 2.88 -7.28 -12.60
C LYS A 179 3.01 -6.35 -13.81
N LYS A 180 2.70 -5.06 -13.64
CA LYS A 180 2.82 -4.06 -14.70
C LYS A 180 4.29 -3.75 -15.03
N PHE A 181 5.19 -3.73 -14.04
CA PHE A 181 6.63 -3.63 -14.29
C PHE A 181 7.15 -4.80 -15.11
N LYS A 182 6.77 -6.04 -14.75
CA LYS A 182 7.07 -7.26 -15.52
C LYS A 182 6.65 -7.12 -16.98
N LEU A 183 5.40 -6.73 -17.22
CA LEU A 183 4.87 -6.55 -18.57
C LEU A 183 5.60 -5.44 -19.35
N SER A 184 5.99 -4.35 -18.68
CA SER A 184 6.65 -3.21 -19.32
C SER A 184 8.03 -3.54 -19.89
N ILE A 185 8.70 -4.55 -19.35
CA ILE A 185 10.05 -4.98 -19.75
C ILE A 185 10.07 -6.34 -20.48
N ALA A 186 8.94 -7.05 -20.53
CA ALA A 186 8.88 -8.41 -21.10
C ALA A 186 9.03 -8.46 -22.63
N ALA A 187 8.87 -7.32 -23.32
CA ALA A 187 9.01 -7.26 -24.76
C ALA A 187 10.47 -7.50 -25.18
N LYS A 188 10.67 -8.42 -26.13
CA LYS A 188 12.00 -8.76 -26.68
C LYS A 188 12.56 -7.63 -27.53
N ASP A 189 11.69 -6.99 -28.30
CA ASP A 189 12.04 -5.85 -29.14
C ASP A 189 11.94 -4.55 -28.34
N SER A 190 12.99 -3.72 -28.42
CA SER A 190 13.05 -2.42 -27.73
C SER A 190 11.87 -1.51 -28.09
N LYS A 191 11.30 -1.66 -29.30
CA LYS A 191 10.13 -0.91 -29.77
C LYS A 191 8.81 -1.26 -29.07
N ASP A 192 8.73 -2.46 -28.50
CA ASP A 192 7.51 -2.95 -27.85
C ASP A 192 7.55 -2.74 -26.33
N GLN A 193 8.71 -2.36 -25.78
CA GLN A 193 8.85 -1.99 -24.37
C GLN A 193 8.04 -0.73 -24.08
N TRP A 194 7.44 -0.66 -22.89
CA TRP A 194 6.57 0.46 -22.57
C TRP A 194 7.40 1.69 -22.22
N THR A 195 7.05 2.83 -22.82
CA THR A 195 7.58 4.12 -22.36
C THR A 195 7.12 4.40 -20.94
N ILE A 196 7.85 5.25 -20.21
CA ILE A 196 7.51 5.56 -18.81
C ILE A 196 6.10 6.13 -18.66
N TYR A 197 5.66 6.93 -19.64
CA TYR A 197 4.32 7.49 -19.69
C TYR A 197 3.27 6.38 -19.85
N LYS A 198 3.45 5.48 -20.82
CA LYS A 198 2.57 4.33 -21.04
C LYS A 198 2.49 3.44 -19.80
N LEU A 199 3.63 3.14 -19.18
CA LEU A 199 3.67 2.38 -17.92
C LEU A 199 2.91 3.10 -16.80
N THR A 200 3.16 4.39 -16.60
CA THR A 200 2.48 5.18 -15.56
C THR A 200 0.96 5.21 -15.78
N LYS A 201 0.53 5.36 -17.04
CA LYS A 201 -0.88 5.28 -17.45
C LYS A 201 -1.50 3.92 -17.15
N GLU A 202 -0.79 2.83 -17.42
CA GLU A 202 -1.22 1.46 -17.14
C GLU A 202 -1.26 1.12 -15.65
N LEU A 203 -0.39 1.74 -14.84
CA LEU A 203 -0.41 1.61 -13.38
C LEU A 203 -1.64 2.33 -12.78
N ILE A 204 -1.86 3.59 -13.14
CA ILE A 204 -3.02 4.35 -12.65
C ILE A 204 -4.31 3.68 -13.14
N GLY A 205 -4.35 3.25 -14.40
CA GLY A 205 -5.50 2.63 -15.04
C GLY A 205 -6.61 3.65 -15.31
N LYS A 206 -7.88 3.24 -15.16
CA LYS A 206 -9.06 4.08 -15.41
C LYS A 206 -9.45 4.99 -14.23
N LYS A 207 -8.55 5.21 -13.27
CA LYS A 207 -8.83 6.03 -12.09
C LYS A 207 -8.79 7.50 -12.50
N LYS A 208 -9.94 8.17 -12.44
CA LYS A 208 -10.13 9.53 -12.98
C LYS A 208 -9.39 10.61 -12.19
N ASP A 209 -9.04 10.31 -10.95
CA ASP A 209 -8.64 11.34 -9.98
C ASP A 209 -7.11 11.50 -9.86
N VAL A 210 -6.33 10.64 -10.51
CA VAL A 210 -4.85 10.71 -10.51
C VAL A 210 -4.37 11.12 -11.90
N LYS A 211 -3.91 12.37 -12.02
CA LYS A 211 -3.26 12.86 -13.24
C LYS A 211 -1.81 12.38 -13.32
N ILE A 212 -1.35 12.10 -14.53
CA ILE A 212 0.04 11.71 -14.77
C ILE A 212 0.89 12.98 -14.77
N SER A 213 1.78 13.10 -13.78
CA SER A 213 2.71 14.22 -13.65
C SER A 213 4.16 13.77 -13.79
N VAL A 214 5.07 14.70 -14.09
CA VAL A 214 6.51 14.42 -14.19
C VAL A 214 7.09 13.81 -12.89
N PRO A 215 6.77 14.33 -11.67
CA PRO A 215 7.24 13.71 -10.43
C PRO A 215 6.77 12.27 -10.25
N LEU A 216 5.54 11.96 -10.67
CA LEU A 216 5.01 10.60 -10.63
C LEU A 216 5.76 9.68 -11.59
N CYS A 217 5.97 10.09 -12.83
CA CYS A 217 6.76 9.32 -13.79
C CYS A 217 8.18 9.05 -13.28
N ALA A 218 8.82 10.02 -12.62
CA ALA A 218 10.15 9.83 -12.04
C ALA A 218 10.16 8.80 -10.88
N ARG A 219 9.11 8.77 -10.05
CA ARG A 219 8.93 7.71 -9.03
C ARG A 219 8.75 6.34 -9.67
N VAL A 220 7.93 6.25 -10.71
CA VAL A 220 7.71 5.00 -11.46
C VAL A 220 9.00 4.53 -12.14
N ALA A 221 9.84 5.45 -12.65
CA ALA A 221 11.13 5.14 -13.24
C ALA A 221 12.09 4.53 -12.20
N LEU A 222 12.15 5.09 -10.98
CA LEU A 222 12.90 4.49 -9.87
C LEU A 222 12.42 3.05 -9.59
N MET A 223 11.10 2.84 -9.46
CA MET A 223 10.55 1.51 -9.19
C MET A 223 10.88 0.53 -10.29
N ARG A 224 10.78 0.94 -11.56
CA ARG A 224 11.14 0.09 -12.69
C ARG A 224 12.63 -0.24 -12.70
N ALA A 225 13.50 0.73 -12.45
CA ALA A 225 14.94 0.50 -12.37
C ALA A 225 15.28 -0.52 -11.28
N VAL A 226 14.68 -0.41 -10.10
CA VAL A 226 14.86 -1.39 -9.02
C VAL A 226 14.28 -2.76 -9.41
N TYR A 227 13.17 -2.81 -10.13
CA TYR A 227 12.52 -4.06 -10.54
C TYR A 227 13.40 -4.85 -11.52
N VAL A 228 14.08 -4.15 -12.43
CA VAL A 228 15.05 -4.74 -13.38
C VAL A 228 16.22 -5.38 -12.64
N ILE A 229 16.70 -4.74 -11.57
CA ILE A 229 17.81 -5.26 -10.76
C ILE A 229 17.34 -6.41 -9.86
N ASN A 230 16.16 -6.28 -9.24
CA ASN A 230 15.63 -7.25 -8.29
C ASN A 230 14.10 -7.30 -8.31
N SER A 231 13.55 -8.32 -8.95
CA SER A 231 12.11 -8.59 -9.05
C SER A 231 11.55 -9.48 -7.93
N SER A 232 12.36 -9.85 -6.94
CA SER A 232 12.03 -10.82 -5.89
C SER A 232 11.01 -10.30 -4.85
N GLY A 233 10.76 -11.10 -3.80
CA GLY A 233 9.95 -10.70 -2.65
C GLY A 233 10.54 -9.51 -1.86
N THR A 234 11.83 -9.19 -2.02
CA THR A 234 12.47 -8.03 -1.37
C THR A 234 12.40 -6.75 -2.20
N PHE A 235 11.71 -6.77 -3.35
CA PHE A 235 11.62 -5.63 -4.28
C PHE A 235 11.29 -4.31 -3.57
N TRP A 236 10.22 -4.27 -2.76
CA TRP A 236 9.79 -3.04 -2.09
C TRP A 236 10.79 -2.54 -1.04
N ASN A 237 11.49 -3.46 -0.35
CA ASN A 237 12.57 -3.07 0.57
C ASN A 237 13.72 -2.39 -0.19
N ASN A 238 14.02 -2.86 -1.40
CA ASN A 238 15.05 -2.25 -2.24
C ASN A 238 14.60 -0.89 -2.79
N VAL A 239 13.32 -0.75 -3.15
CA VAL A 239 12.76 0.56 -3.54
C VAL A 239 12.93 1.57 -2.39
N ASP A 240 12.60 1.16 -1.16
CA ASP A 240 12.74 2.02 0.02
C ASP A 240 14.21 2.34 0.32
N LYS A 241 15.11 1.37 0.17
CA LYS A 241 16.56 1.57 0.32
C LYS A 241 17.11 2.56 -0.70
N GLU A 242 16.75 2.43 -1.98
CA GLU A 242 17.20 3.35 -3.02
C GLU A 242 16.62 4.75 -2.85
N LEU A 243 15.37 4.84 -2.41
CA LEU A 243 14.74 6.10 -2.09
C LEU A 243 15.46 6.82 -0.94
N GLU A 244 15.87 6.08 0.09
CA GLU A 244 16.68 6.63 1.19
C GLU A 244 18.09 7.02 0.74
N SER A 245 18.72 6.22 -0.13
CA SER A 245 20.01 6.54 -0.75
C SER A 245 19.96 7.85 -1.54
N LEU A 246 18.89 8.09 -2.31
CA LEU A 246 18.68 9.35 -3.03
C LEU A 246 18.56 10.54 -2.08
N ARG A 247 17.83 10.42 -0.96
CA ARG A 247 17.72 11.48 0.06
C ARG A 247 19.05 11.78 0.73
N ALA A 248 19.77 10.73 1.13
CA ALA A 248 21.09 10.85 1.74
C ALA A 248 22.06 11.56 0.78
N SER A 249 22.06 11.18 -0.49
CA SER A 249 22.88 11.81 -1.54
C SER A 249 22.50 13.28 -1.78
N ALA A 250 21.20 13.60 -1.70
CA ALA A 250 20.68 14.96 -1.75
C ALA A 250 20.96 15.78 -0.47
N ARG A 251 21.38 15.15 0.64
CA ARG A 251 21.50 15.77 1.97
C ARG A 251 20.19 16.43 2.43
N ASN A 252 19.07 15.79 2.11
CA ASN A 252 17.72 16.30 2.36
C ASN A 252 17.41 17.67 1.70
N ASP A 253 18.18 18.11 0.71
CA ASP A 253 17.87 19.28 -0.10
C ASP A 253 16.83 18.93 -1.18
N PRO A 254 15.62 19.52 -1.15
CA PRO A 254 14.56 19.22 -2.12
C PRO A 254 14.99 19.45 -3.57
N ALA A 255 15.79 20.50 -3.85
CA ALA A 255 16.21 20.82 -5.22
C ALA A 255 17.16 19.74 -5.78
N ARG A 256 18.04 19.20 -4.94
CA ARG A 256 18.94 18.10 -5.31
C ARG A 256 18.20 16.78 -5.46
N LEU A 257 17.20 16.54 -4.63
CA LEU A 257 16.34 15.36 -4.74
C LEU A 257 15.56 15.36 -6.07
N VAL A 258 14.98 16.50 -6.45
CA VAL A 258 14.31 16.68 -7.75
C VAL A 258 15.26 16.39 -8.91
N LYS A 259 16.51 16.89 -8.86
CA LYS A 259 17.53 16.57 -9.88
C LYS A 259 17.86 15.09 -9.95
N GLY A 260 17.94 14.39 -8.80
CA GLY A 260 18.15 12.94 -8.77
C GLY A 260 17.03 12.16 -9.45
N PHE A 261 15.78 12.55 -9.21
CA PHE A 261 14.61 11.97 -9.89
C PHE A 261 14.57 12.29 -11.39
N GLN A 262 14.92 13.51 -11.79
CA GLN A 262 15.04 13.88 -13.20
C GLN A 262 16.09 13.03 -13.92
N TYR A 263 17.23 12.77 -13.28
CA TYR A 263 18.26 11.90 -13.83
C TYR A 263 17.76 10.47 -14.04
N LEU A 264 17.05 9.89 -13.06
CA LEU A 264 16.45 8.56 -13.20
C LEU A 264 15.42 8.51 -14.33
N LEU A 265 14.58 9.54 -14.45
CA LEU A 265 13.61 9.64 -15.53
C LEU A 265 14.27 9.73 -16.91
N GLN A 266 15.38 10.48 -17.02
CA GLN A 266 16.17 10.57 -18.26
C GLN A 266 16.82 9.24 -18.62
N LEU A 267 17.41 8.55 -17.64
CA LEU A 267 18.03 7.24 -17.85
C LEU A 267 17.00 6.21 -18.32
N ASP A 268 15.83 6.20 -17.68
CA ASP A 268 14.72 5.35 -18.05
C ASP A 268 14.20 5.68 -19.46
N HIS A 269 14.07 6.96 -19.82
CA HIS A 269 13.70 7.39 -21.17
C HIS A 269 14.73 6.96 -22.23
N GLN A 270 16.03 7.08 -21.94
CA GLN A 270 17.08 6.60 -22.85
C GLN A 270 17.04 5.08 -23.06
N THR A 271 16.63 4.34 -22.03
CA THR A 271 16.59 2.87 -22.06
C THR A 271 15.34 2.35 -22.76
N TYR A 272 14.18 2.98 -22.53
CA TYR A 272 12.85 2.46 -22.91
C TYR A 272 12.04 3.38 -23.83
N GLY A 273 12.54 4.57 -24.18
CA GLY A 273 11.80 5.66 -24.82
C GLY A 273 12.17 5.94 -26.28
N VAL A 274 12.64 4.93 -27.02
CA VAL A 274 13.38 5.07 -28.29
C VAL A 274 12.70 5.90 -29.40
N ASP A 275 11.39 6.16 -29.37
CA ASP A 275 10.68 6.85 -30.47
C ASP A 275 9.57 7.84 -30.03
N ASP A 276 9.52 8.27 -28.76
CA ASP A 276 8.32 8.91 -28.22
C ASP A 276 8.44 10.44 -28.04
N ASN A 277 7.86 11.20 -28.98
CA ASN A 277 7.56 12.64 -28.83
C ASN A 277 6.46 12.94 -27.77
N MET A 278 6.01 11.94 -26.99
CA MET A 278 4.90 12.09 -26.02
C MET A 278 5.20 12.91 -24.77
N MET A 279 6.45 13.35 -24.53
CA MET A 279 6.75 14.23 -23.39
C MET A 279 5.94 15.53 -23.41
N ASP A 280 5.49 15.97 -24.58
CA ASP A 280 4.64 17.16 -24.77
C ASP A 280 3.21 17.00 -24.21
N SER A 281 2.82 15.81 -23.72
CA SER A 281 1.48 15.51 -23.21
C SER A 281 1.40 15.22 -21.71
N VAL A 282 2.48 15.45 -20.97
CA VAL A 282 2.46 15.33 -19.50
C VAL A 282 1.86 16.60 -18.93
N ASP A 283 0.75 16.46 -18.21
CA ASP A 283 0.15 17.59 -17.49
C ASP A 283 1.15 18.09 -16.43
N GLU A 284 1.47 19.38 -16.47
CA GLU A 284 2.25 20.02 -15.41
C GLU A 284 1.45 20.07 -14.09
N ASP A 285 0.12 20.13 -14.19
CA ASP A 285 -0.78 20.25 -13.05
C ASP A 285 -1.15 18.88 -12.45
N VAL A 286 -0.85 18.71 -11.17
CA VAL A 286 -1.35 17.61 -10.34
C VAL A 286 -2.86 17.81 -10.13
N GLY A 287 -3.67 16.76 -10.34
CA GLY A 287 -5.12 16.84 -10.10
C GLY A 287 -5.43 17.16 -8.63
N GLU A 288 -6.53 17.87 -8.37
CA GLU A 288 -6.90 18.36 -7.02
C GLU A 288 -6.93 17.24 -5.97
N TRP A 289 -7.43 16.05 -6.34
CA TRP A 289 -7.45 14.89 -5.47
C TRP A 289 -6.03 14.44 -5.08
N GLN A 290 -5.15 14.24 -6.08
CA GLN A 290 -3.78 13.82 -5.82
C GLN A 290 -2.99 14.90 -5.06
N GLN A 291 -3.25 16.18 -5.34
CA GLN A 291 -2.65 17.29 -4.59
C GLN A 291 -3.06 17.23 -3.10
N SER A 292 -4.34 17.01 -2.82
CA SER A 292 -4.83 16.82 -1.44
C SER A 292 -4.17 15.64 -0.73
N VAL A 293 -3.96 14.51 -1.44
CA VAL A 293 -3.23 13.35 -0.90
C VAL A 293 -1.77 13.70 -0.64
N ASP A 294 -1.10 14.33 -1.60
CA ASP A 294 0.30 14.76 -1.48
C ASP A 294 0.49 15.76 -0.32
N ASP A 295 -0.48 16.63 -0.06
CA ASP A 295 -0.39 17.57 1.07
C ASP A 295 -0.51 16.88 2.42
N ILE A 296 -1.36 15.86 2.54
CA ILE A 296 -1.45 15.00 3.73
C ILE A 296 -0.15 14.19 3.91
N VAL A 297 0.35 13.58 2.82
CA VAL A 297 1.59 12.78 2.85
C VAL A 297 2.80 13.66 3.19
N GLY A 298 2.86 14.87 2.65
CA GLY A 298 3.91 15.86 2.90
C GLY A 298 3.84 16.53 4.27
N GLY A 299 2.85 16.20 5.10
CA GLY A 299 2.70 16.75 6.46
C GLY A 299 2.19 18.20 6.50
N LEU A 300 1.63 18.72 5.41
CA LEU A 300 0.98 20.03 5.40
C LEU A 300 -0.36 20.01 6.16
N ILE A 301 -0.99 18.84 6.25
CA ILE A 301 -2.24 18.62 6.97
C ILE A 301 -2.00 17.52 8.01
N THR A 302 -1.76 17.91 9.26
CA THR A 302 -1.71 16.99 10.39
C THR A 302 -3.07 16.92 11.07
N HIS A 303 -3.61 15.71 11.24
CA HIS A 303 -4.71 15.49 12.16
C HIS A 303 -4.08 15.34 13.56
N ASP A 304 -4.29 16.31 14.46
CA ASP A 304 -3.59 16.46 15.76
C ASP A 304 -3.94 15.39 16.83
N GLY A 305 -4.22 14.15 16.43
CA GLY A 305 -4.51 13.04 17.32
C GLY A 305 -3.48 11.92 17.19
N PRO A 306 -2.84 11.46 18.29
CA PRO A 306 -2.08 10.21 18.28
C PRO A 306 -2.95 9.08 17.76
N LEU A 307 -2.45 8.31 16.78
CA LEU A 307 -3.17 7.12 16.33
C LEU A 307 -3.30 6.14 17.51
N PRO A 308 -4.51 5.71 17.89
CA PRO A 308 -4.73 4.94 19.12
C PRO A 308 -4.09 3.54 19.14
N PHE A 309 -3.37 3.13 18.08
CA PHE A 309 -2.84 1.77 17.91
C PHE A 309 -1.54 1.70 17.08
N SER A 310 -0.57 2.60 17.29
CA SER A 310 0.74 2.51 16.61
C SER A 310 1.52 1.23 16.92
N ASP A 311 1.24 0.58 18.05
CA ASP A 311 2.05 -0.52 18.59
C ASP A 311 1.62 -1.91 18.10
N VAL A 312 0.83 -1.99 17.03
CA VAL A 312 0.56 -3.28 16.37
C VAL A 312 1.82 -3.67 15.63
N GLU A 313 2.70 -4.43 16.32
CA GLU A 313 3.90 -5.03 15.74
C GLU A 313 3.54 -5.69 14.42
N GLU A 314 4.17 -5.19 13.37
CA GLU A 314 4.00 -5.65 12.01
C GLU A 314 4.64 -7.04 11.94
N ASN A 315 3.81 -8.08 12.07
CA ASN A 315 4.25 -9.44 11.77
C ASN A 315 4.33 -9.56 10.25
N ASP A 316 5.41 -9.00 9.71
CA ASP A 316 5.72 -8.72 8.30
C ASP A 316 5.99 -10.02 7.50
N ASN A 317 5.43 -11.14 7.97
CA ASN A 317 5.46 -12.46 7.38
C ASN A 317 4.40 -12.58 6.26
N ASP A 318 4.17 -11.48 5.54
CA ASP A 318 3.50 -11.47 4.25
C ASP A 318 4.38 -12.27 3.30
N LYS A 319 4.22 -13.59 3.33
CA LYS A 319 4.59 -14.44 2.21
C LYS A 319 3.74 -13.95 1.05
N GLU A 320 4.26 -13.00 0.27
CA GLU A 320 3.79 -12.75 -1.09
C GLU A 320 3.74 -14.14 -1.73
N ASN A 321 2.53 -14.69 -1.84
CA ASN A 321 2.31 -16.03 -2.33
C ASN A 321 2.70 -15.97 -3.81
N SER A 322 3.96 -16.29 -4.09
CA SER A 322 4.55 -16.34 -5.42
C SER A 322 3.94 -17.53 -6.15
N SER A 323 2.66 -17.46 -6.48
CA SER A 323 1.98 -18.38 -7.38
C SER A 323 2.23 -17.99 -8.84
N ASP A 324 3.50 -17.66 -9.15
CA ASP A 324 4.04 -17.62 -10.51
C ASP A 324 4.77 -18.96 -10.75
N GLU A 325 4.09 -20.09 -10.51
CA GLU A 325 4.33 -21.31 -11.29
C GLU A 325 3.35 -21.23 -12.46
N LEU A 326 3.83 -20.71 -13.58
CA LEU A 326 3.17 -20.90 -14.87
C LEU A 326 3.76 -22.17 -15.46
N ASP A 327 2.87 -23.13 -15.69
CA ASP A 327 3.04 -24.22 -16.66
C ASP A 327 3.50 -23.62 -18.00
N ASP A 328 4.73 -23.91 -18.40
CA ASP A 328 5.23 -23.86 -19.78
C ASP A 328 5.51 -25.28 -20.26
#